data_AF-A0A1M7Q5B9-F1
#
_entry.id   AF-A0A1M7Q5B9-F1
#
_cell.length_a   1.000
_cell.length_b   1.000
_cell.length_c   1.000
_cell.angle_alpha   90.00
_cell.angle_beta   90.00
_cell.angle_gamma   90.00
#
_symmetry.space_group_name_H-M   'P 1'
#
loop_
_entity.id
_entity.type
_entity.pdbx_description
1 polymer ?
#
loop_
_entity_poly.entity_id
_entity_poly.type
_entity_poly.pdbx_seq_one_letter_code
_entity_poly.pdbx_strand_id
1 'polypeptide(L)'
;MTRRTAPELGLTSDADETPAAPPARPLAADAERPAERQAFADDAHPAERSASADAQRAEQRIGDGSERGPEGEVGSYAPAAELLRALASPLRIAIVMRLDDADQCVHELVDALGVPQPLVSQHLRVLRDAGVVVPHRRGREVAYSLADSHVAHVVRDAVAHSAHSPA
;
A
#
# COMPACT_ATOMS: atom_id res chain seq x y z
N MET A 1 66.59 -47.63 -18.05
CA MET A 1 66.20 -47.59 -16.61
C MET A 1 65.12 -46.53 -16.46
N THR A 2 63.86 -46.96 -16.42
CA THR A 2 62.67 -46.10 -16.44
C THR A 2 62.02 -46.15 -15.05
N ARG A 3 61.85 -44.99 -14.43
CA ARG A 3 61.12 -44.70 -13.17
C ARG A 3 60.57 -43.28 -13.37
N ARG A 4 59.35 -42.84 -13.01
CA ARG A 4 58.22 -43.29 -12.18
C ARG A 4 57.14 -42.18 -12.40
N THR A 5 55.89 -42.44 -12.83
CA THR A 5 54.65 -42.47 -11.99
C THR A 5 54.52 -41.27 -11.02
N ALA A 6 53.46 -40.47 -10.88
CA ALA A 6 52.15 -40.17 -11.52
C ALA A 6 51.63 -38.81 -10.89
N PRO A 7 50.32 -38.51 -10.69
CA PRO A 7 49.60 -37.34 -11.22
C PRO A 7 49.23 -36.24 -10.19
N GLU A 8 48.91 -35.02 -10.64
CA GLU A 8 48.22 -33.99 -9.83
C GLU A 8 46.95 -33.56 -10.60
N LEU A 9 45.78 -34.05 -10.20
CA LEU A 9 44.80 -33.38 -9.34
C LEU A 9 44.09 -32.21 -10.04
N GLY A 10 42.90 -32.52 -10.56
CA GLY A 10 41.86 -31.52 -10.77
C GLY A 10 41.10 -31.23 -9.48
N LEU A 11 40.58 -30.02 -9.36
CA LEU A 11 39.51 -29.46 -8.48
C LEU A 11 39.64 -27.93 -8.71
N THR A 12 38.66 -27.08 -8.97
CA THR A 12 37.20 -27.10 -9.10
C THR A 12 36.83 -25.79 -9.81
N SER A 13 36.02 -25.88 -10.87
CA SER A 13 35.07 -24.82 -11.24
C SER A 13 33.97 -24.82 -10.18
N ASP A 14 33.59 -23.66 -9.64
CA ASP A 14 32.25 -23.08 -9.80
C ASP A 14 31.94 -21.96 -8.80
N ALA A 15 31.23 -20.96 -9.32
CA ALA A 15 30.28 -20.06 -8.66
C ALA A 15 30.81 -19.10 -7.57
N ASP A 16 31.35 -17.97 -8.00
CA ASP A 16 31.02 -16.68 -7.36
C ASP A 16 29.88 -16.03 -8.15
N GLU A 17 28.67 -16.59 -8.00
CA GLU A 17 27.44 -16.02 -8.52
C GLU A 17 26.96 -14.96 -7.51
N THR A 18 27.53 -13.77 -7.61
CA THR A 18 26.92 -12.58 -7.01
C THR A 18 25.56 -12.39 -7.69
N PRO A 19 24.42 -12.40 -6.96
CA PRO A 19 23.14 -12.06 -7.58
C PRO A 19 23.19 -10.59 -8.00
N ALA A 20 23.31 -10.38 -9.31
CA ALA A 20 23.15 -9.09 -9.93
C ALA A 20 21.78 -8.52 -9.52
N ALA A 21 21.81 -7.37 -8.85
CA ALA A 21 20.62 -6.55 -8.66
C ALA A 21 19.92 -6.38 -10.02
N PRO A 22 18.58 -6.52 -10.10
CA PRO A 22 17.87 -6.35 -11.36
C PRO A 22 18.19 -4.96 -11.93
N PRO A 23 18.43 -4.83 -13.24
CA PRO A 23 18.71 -3.53 -13.83
C PRO A 23 17.49 -2.64 -13.61
N ALA A 24 17.72 -1.46 -13.02
CA ALA A 24 16.76 -0.36 -13.05
C ALA A 24 16.35 -0.15 -14.51
N ARG A 25 15.08 -0.47 -14.83
CA ARG A 25 14.54 -0.27 -16.17
C ARG A 25 14.69 1.20 -16.55
N PRO A 26 15.04 1.51 -17.81
CA PRO A 26 15.22 2.89 -18.23
C PRO A 26 13.88 3.62 -18.13
N LEU A 27 13.91 4.77 -17.46
CA LEU A 27 12.89 5.80 -17.53
C LEU A 27 12.80 6.25 -18.99
N ALA A 28 11.90 5.64 -19.76
CA ALA A 28 11.66 6.02 -21.14
C ALA A 28 11.10 7.45 -21.17
N ALA A 29 11.98 8.38 -21.53
CA ALA A 29 11.66 9.74 -21.91
C ALA A 29 10.92 9.77 -23.26
N ASP A 30 9.91 10.65 -23.29
CA ASP A 30 9.34 11.36 -24.44
C ASP A 30 8.78 10.60 -25.64
N ALA A 31 7.44 10.54 -25.67
CA ALA A 31 6.67 10.63 -26.90
C ALA A 31 5.42 11.50 -26.66
N GLU A 32 5.59 12.82 -26.76
CA GLU A 32 4.49 13.77 -26.90
C GLU A 32 3.64 13.39 -28.13
N ARG A 33 2.42 12.89 -27.90
CA ARG A 33 1.40 12.71 -28.94
C ARG A 33 0.28 13.72 -28.71
N PRO A 34 -0.18 14.43 -29.75
CA PRO A 34 -1.15 15.50 -29.60
C PRO A 34 -2.53 14.96 -29.20
N ALA A 35 -3.23 15.82 -28.48
CA ALA A 35 -4.46 15.62 -27.74
C ALA A 35 -5.63 14.99 -28.53
N GLU A 36 -6.02 13.78 -28.14
CA GLU A 36 -7.42 13.38 -28.18
C GLU A 36 -7.96 13.48 -26.75
N ARG A 37 -8.59 14.62 -26.47
CA ARG A 37 -9.30 14.90 -25.22
C ARG A 37 -10.52 13.98 -25.13
N GLN A 38 -10.33 12.76 -24.64
CA GLN A 38 -11.45 12.04 -24.03
C GLN A 38 -11.46 12.42 -22.55
N ALA A 39 -12.34 13.37 -22.25
CA ALA A 39 -12.79 13.64 -20.90
C ALA A 39 -13.43 12.35 -20.36
N PHE A 40 -12.63 11.49 -19.73
CA PHE A 40 -13.17 10.51 -18.81
C PHE A 40 -13.76 11.33 -17.67
N ALA A 41 -15.09 11.34 -17.65
CA ALA A 41 -15.87 11.92 -16.57
C ALA A 41 -15.24 11.46 -15.26
N ASP A 42 -14.80 12.44 -14.46
CA ASP A 42 -14.72 12.25 -13.03
C ASP A 42 -16.11 11.73 -12.62
N ASP A 43 -16.20 10.44 -12.27
CA ASP A 43 -17.18 9.99 -11.28
C ASP A 43 -16.76 10.56 -9.92
N ALA A 44 -16.65 11.89 -9.87
CA ALA A 44 -16.84 12.70 -8.69
C ALA A 44 -18.32 12.55 -8.34
N HIS A 45 -18.65 11.46 -7.65
CA HIS A 45 -19.91 11.40 -6.92
C HIS A 45 -19.85 12.51 -5.87
N PRO A 46 -20.79 13.47 -5.89
CA PRO A 46 -20.73 14.63 -5.03
C PRO A 46 -20.92 14.15 -3.59
N ALA A 47 -19.90 14.37 -2.76
CA ALA A 47 -20.06 14.37 -1.32
C ALA A 47 -20.95 15.57 -0.95
N GLU A 48 -22.21 15.30 -0.69
CA GLU A 48 -23.20 16.26 -0.21
C GLU A 48 -22.71 16.96 1.07
N ARG A 49 -22.45 18.26 0.96
CA ARG A 49 -22.37 19.24 2.06
C ARG A 49 -22.85 20.57 1.48
N SER A 50 -23.81 21.32 1.99
CA SER A 50 -24.66 21.24 3.20
C SER A 50 -25.79 22.26 3.01
N ALA A 51 -26.99 21.99 3.56
CA ALA A 51 -27.92 23.03 3.99
C ALA A 51 -28.94 22.48 5.01
N SER A 52 -28.50 22.30 6.27
CA SER A 52 -29.39 22.36 7.43
C SER A 52 -28.84 23.41 8.41
N ALA A 53 -29.23 24.67 8.16
CA ALA A 53 -28.85 25.82 8.96
C ALA A 53 -29.79 26.07 10.17
N ASP A 54 -30.62 25.09 10.57
CA ASP A 54 -31.69 25.31 11.57
C ASP A 54 -31.57 24.50 12.88
N ALA A 55 -30.43 23.88 13.18
CA ALA A 55 -30.24 23.13 14.44
C ALA A 55 -29.27 23.80 15.44
N GLN A 56 -28.82 25.03 15.16
CA GLN A 56 -27.90 25.79 16.03
C GLN A 56 -28.66 26.63 17.07
N ARG A 57 -29.53 26.06 17.93
CA ARG A 57 -30.13 26.88 19.03
C ARG A 57 -30.74 26.18 20.25
N ALA A 58 -30.39 24.95 20.64
CA ALA A 58 -31.11 24.35 21.79
C ALA A 58 -30.34 23.50 22.80
N GLU A 59 -29.01 23.36 22.72
CA GLU A 59 -28.30 22.48 23.67
C GLU A 59 -27.10 23.16 24.34
N GLN A 60 -27.30 24.41 24.77
CA GLN A 60 -26.63 24.91 25.97
C GLN A 60 -27.38 24.35 27.19
N ARG A 61 -27.08 23.10 27.56
CA ARG A 61 -27.39 22.59 28.90
C ARG A 61 -26.09 22.15 29.56
N ILE A 62 -25.66 23.01 30.46
CA ILE A 62 -24.64 22.75 31.46
C ILE A 62 -25.16 21.63 32.38
N GLY A 63 -24.48 20.49 32.37
CA GLY A 63 -24.34 19.53 33.47
C GLY A 63 -22.91 19.03 33.36
N ASP A 64 -21.99 19.41 34.24
CA ASP A 64 -21.80 18.86 35.60
C ASP A 64 -21.88 17.33 35.62
N GLY A 65 -20.73 16.69 35.86
CA GLY A 65 -20.59 15.24 35.84
C GLY A 65 -19.22 14.78 35.38
N SER A 66 -18.22 14.93 36.26
CA SER A 66 -16.94 14.25 36.16
C SER A 66 -17.13 12.73 36.28
N GLU A 67 -17.55 12.08 35.20
CA GLU A 67 -17.41 10.62 35.04
C GLU A 67 -16.48 10.36 33.86
N ARG A 68 -15.18 10.67 34.04
CA ARG A 68 -14.13 10.06 33.20
C ARG A 68 -13.99 8.60 33.60
N GLY A 69 -14.92 7.78 33.13
CA GLY A 69 -14.72 6.34 33.03
C GLY A 69 -13.58 6.03 32.05
N PRO A 70 -13.14 4.76 31.95
CA PRO A 70 -12.09 4.31 31.02
C PRO A 70 -12.41 4.60 29.54
N GLU A 71 -13.62 5.08 29.26
CA GLU A 71 -14.15 5.48 27.95
C GLU A 71 -13.34 6.60 27.28
N GLY A 72 -12.70 7.49 28.06
CA GLY A 72 -11.87 8.57 27.51
C GLY A 72 -10.52 8.12 26.96
N GLU A 73 -9.91 7.09 27.57
CA GLU A 73 -8.59 6.58 27.14
C GLU A 73 -8.75 5.58 25.99
N VAL A 74 -9.69 4.63 26.09
CA VAL A 74 -9.89 3.62 25.05
C VAL A 74 -10.47 4.22 23.77
N GLY A 75 -11.36 5.22 23.89
CA GLY A 75 -11.94 5.92 22.75
C GLY A 75 -10.92 6.65 21.87
N SER A 76 -9.77 7.04 22.44
CA SER A 76 -8.68 7.69 21.70
C SER A 76 -8.05 6.78 20.64
N TYR A 77 -8.16 5.46 20.80
CA TYR A 77 -7.63 4.46 19.86
C TYR A 77 -8.62 4.07 18.75
N ALA A 78 -9.85 4.59 18.76
CA ALA A 78 -10.86 4.25 17.76
C ALA A 78 -10.38 4.50 16.30
N PRO A 79 -9.70 5.62 15.96
CA PRO A 79 -9.16 5.82 14.61
C PRO A 79 -8.11 4.77 14.23
N ALA A 80 -7.24 4.40 15.18
CA ALA A 80 -6.23 3.36 14.95
C ALA A 80 -6.89 1.98 14.75
N ALA A 81 -7.93 1.65 15.52
CA ALA A 81 -8.68 0.41 15.35
C ALA A 81 -9.36 0.32 13.98
N GLU A 82 -9.94 1.42 13.50
CA GLU A 82 -10.54 1.47 12.16
C GLU A 82 -9.50 1.34 11.04
N LEU A 83 -8.34 1.99 11.19
CA LEU A 83 -7.20 1.79 10.28
C LEU A 83 -6.77 0.31 10.23
N LEU A 84 -6.57 -0.31 11.40
CA LEU A 84 -6.17 -1.71 11.48
C LEU A 84 -7.23 -2.64 10.89
N ARG A 85 -8.51 -2.36 11.11
CA ARG A 85 -9.62 -3.10 10.50
C ARG A 85 -9.61 -2.98 8.98
N ALA A 86 -9.33 -1.78 8.46
CA ALA A 86 -9.15 -1.55 7.03
C ALA A 86 -7.92 -2.28 6.49
N LEU A 87 -6.88 -2.54 7.28
CA LEU A 87 -5.69 -3.28 6.84
C LEU A 87 -5.83 -4.80 6.97
N ALA A 88 -6.72 -5.31 7.82
CA ALA A 88 -6.89 -6.73 8.14
C ALA A 88 -7.49 -7.59 6.99
N SER A 89 -6.80 -7.64 5.85
CA SER A 89 -7.09 -8.52 4.72
C SER A 89 -5.77 -8.85 3.99
N PRO A 90 -5.51 -10.12 3.64
CA PRO A 90 -4.28 -10.51 2.96
C PRO A 90 -4.01 -9.73 1.69
N LEU A 91 -5.03 -9.50 0.86
CA LEU A 91 -4.86 -8.78 -0.41
C LEU A 91 -4.59 -7.28 -0.20
N ARG A 92 -5.15 -6.68 0.86
CA ARG A 92 -4.87 -5.27 1.20
C ARG A 92 -3.46 -5.10 1.76
N ILE A 93 -3.00 -6.03 2.60
CA ILE A 93 -1.61 -6.09 3.06
C ILE A 93 -0.68 -6.19 1.86
N ALA A 94 -0.98 -7.09 0.90
CA ALA A 94 -0.18 -7.22 -0.31
C ALA A 94 -0.14 -5.93 -1.15
N ILE A 95 -1.28 -5.27 -1.34
CA ILE A 95 -1.34 -3.97 -2.04
C ILE A 95 -0.48 -2.93 -1.32
N VAL A 96 -0.60 -2.80 0.01
CA VAL A 96 0.19 -1.82 0.78
C VAL A 96 1.69 -2.08 0.64
N MET A 97 2.13 -3.34 0.76
CA MET A 97 3.54 -3.71 0.58
C MET A 97 4.06 -3.37 -0.82
N ARG A 98 3.21 -3.49 -1.86
CA ARG A 98 3.57 -3.12 -3.23
C ARG A 98 3.69 -1.62 -3.42
N LEU A 99 2.77 -0.85 -2.83
CA LEU A 99 2.77 0.61 -2.89
C LEU A 99 3.85 1.26 -2.02
N ASP A 100 4.38 0.54 -1.03
CA ASP A 100 5.56 0.92 -0.25
C ASP A 100 6.84 0.89 -1.10
N ASP A 101 6.95 -0.05 -2.06
CA ASP A 101 8.08 -0.13 -2.98
C ASP A 101 8.05 0.99 -4.04
N ALA A 102 6.87 1.23 -4.62
CA ALA A 102 6.66 2.24 -5.66
C ALA A 102 5.18 2.53 -5.88
N ASP A 103 4.88 3.74 -6.35
CA ASP A 103 3.52 4.10 -6.79
C ASP A 103 3.09 3.25 -7.99
N GLN A 104 1.89 2.66 -7.92
CA GLN A 104 1.40 1.74 -8.94
C GLN A 104 -0.02 2.06 -9.42
N CYS A 105 -0.25 1.88 -10.71
CA CYS A 105 -1.58 1.88 -11.32
C CYS A 105 -2.33 0.57 -11.04
N VAL A 106 -3.65 0.58 -11.22
CA VAL A 106 -4.49 -0.60 -10.97
C VAL A 106 -4.06 -1.82 -11.79
N HIS A 107 -3.68 -1.63 -13.05
CA HIS A 107 -3.24 -2.73 -13.91
C HIS A 107 -1.89 -3.33 -13.45
N GLU A 108 -0.95 -2.49 -12.99
CA GLU A 108 0.34 -2.95 -12.45
C GLU A 108 0.15 -3.79 -11.18
N LEU A 109 -0.84 -3.44 -10.34
CA LEU A 109 -1.23 -4.21 -9.16
C LEU A 109 -1.91 -5.53 -9.54
N VAL A 110 -2.78 -5.54 -10.56
CA VAL A 110 -3.40 -6.76 -11.09
C VAL A 110 -2.35 -7.74 -11.58
N ASP A 111 -1.40 -7.26 -12.39
CA ASP A 111 -0.33 -8.08 -12.96
C ASP A 111 0.59 -8.62 -11.86
N ALA A 112 0.92 -7.80 -10.86
CA ALA A 112 1.79 -8.20 -9.77
C ALA A 112 1.14 -9.20 -8.79
N LEU A 113 -0.16 -9.06 -8.53
CA LEU A 113 -0.88 -9.85 -7.53
C LEU A 113 -1.59 -11.06 -8.15
N GLY A 114 -1.72 -11.13 -9.48
CA GLY A 114 -2.37 -12.24 -10.18
C GLY A 114 -3.87 -12.36 -9.88
N VAL A 115 -4.52 -11.27 -9.48
CA VAL A 115 -5.94 -11.24 -9.12
C VAL A 115 -6.76 -10.35 -10.07
N PRO A 116 -8.07 -10.62 -10.27
CA PRO A 116 -8.88 -9.85 -11.21
C PRO A 116 -8.97 -8.36 -10.85
N GLN A 117 -8.97 -7.49 -11.86
CA GLN A 117 -9.09 -6.04 -11.69
C GLN A 117 -10.28 -5.57 -10.85
N PRO A 118 -11.50 -6.12 -10.97
CA PRO A 118 -12.62 -5.69 -10.12
C PRO A 118 -12.33 -5.89 -8.63
N LEU A 119 -11.60 -6.95 -8.27
CA LEU A 119 -11.23 -7.25 -6.90
C LEU A 119 -10.17 -6.25 -6.38
N VAL A 120 -9.13 -5.97 -7.17
CA VAL A 120 -8.11 -4.95 -6.83
C VAL A 120 -8.76 -3.58 -6.63
N SER A 121 -9.62 -3.15 -7.56
CA SER A 121 -10.34 -1.87 -7.47
C SER A 121 -11.22 -1.79 -6.22
N GLN A 122 -11.89 -2.89 -5.83
CA GLN A 122 -12.66 -2.95 -4.60
C GLN A 122 -11.78 -2.76 -3.36
N HIS A 123 -10.62 -3.43 -3.31
CA HIS A 123 -9.68 -3.27 -2.21
C HIS A 123 -9.07 -1.87 -2.13
N LEU A 124 -8.70 -1.28 -3.28
CA LEU A 124 -8.21 0.10 -3.35
C LEU A 124 -9.26 1.10 -2.88
N ARG A 125 -10.54 0.89 -3.20
CA ARG A 125 -11.63 1.71 -2.66
C ARG A 125 -11.68 1.67 -1.15
N VAL A 126 -11.65 0.48 -0.54
CA VAL A 126 -11.66 0.34 0.93
C VAL A 126 -10.45 1.04 1.56
N LEU A 127 -9.26 0.84 0.98
CA LEU A 127 -8.04 1.48 1.47
C LEU A 127 -8.08 3.00 1.34
N ARG A 128 -8.61 3.53 0.24
CA ARG A 128 -8.76 4.96 0.01
C ARG A 128 -9.77 5.57 0.98
N ASP A 129 -10.91 4.92 1.15
CA ASP A 129 -11.97 5.40 2.04
C ASP A 129 -11.49 5.39 3.52
N ALA A 130 -10.52 4.52 3.86
CA ALA A 130 -9.82 4.49 5.14
C ALA A 130 -8.59 5.44 5.23
N GLY A 131 -8.28 6.19 4.17
CA GLY A 131 -7.15 7.12 4.13
C GLY A 131 -5.77 6.46 4.05
N VAL A 132 -5.68 5.18 3.68
CA VAL A 132 -4.41 4.43 3.57
C VAL A 132 -3.68 4.73 2.26
N VAL A 133 -4.44 4.91 1.18
CA VAL A 133 -3.89 5.17 -0.16
C VAL A 133 -4.47 6.45 -0.75
N VAL A 134 -3.65 7.13 -1.53
CA VAL A 134 -4.01 8.36 -2.22
C VAL A 134 -3.89 8.15 -3.72
N PRO A 135 -4.96 8.37 -4.50
CA PRO A 135 -4.88 8.36 -5.94
C PRO A 135 -4.24 9.66 -6.44
N HIS A 136 -3.36 9.57 -7.43
CA HIS A 136 -2.82 10.71 -8.14
C HIS A 136 -2.72 10.40 -9.64
N ARG A 137 -2.76 11.44 -10.48
CA ARG A 137 -2.66 11.26 -11.93
C ARG A 137 -1.21 11.07 -12.33
N ARG A 138 -0.92 9.97 -13.02
CA ARG A 138 0.37 9.66 -13.64
C ARG A 138 0.16 9.53 -15.15
N GLY A 139 0.33 10.64 -15.85
CA GLY A 139 0.02 10.73 -17.28
C GLY A 139 -1.48 10.54 -17.55
N ARG A 140 -1.85 9.43 -18.20
CA ARG A 140 -3.24 9.10 -18.56
C ARG A 140 -3.95 8.22 -17.54
N GLU A 141 -3.22 7.75 -16.55
CA GLU A 141 -3.70 6.76 -15.60
C GLU A 141 -3.74 7.33 -14.19
N VAL A 142 -4.47 6.62 -13.32
CA VAL A 142 -4.47 6.89 -11.88
C VAL A 142 -3.54 5.87 -11.23
N ALA A 143 -2.45 6.40 -10.69
CA ALA A 143 -1.56 5.66 -9.81
C ALA A 143 -2.00 5.88 -8.36
N TYR A 144 -1.67 4.91 -7.51
CA TYR A 144 -1.90 4.98 -6.07
C TYR A 144 -0.56 5.04 -5.37
N SER A 145 -0.47 5.88 -4.35
CA SER A 145 0.62 5.92 -3.40
C SER A 145 0.08 5.64 -1.99
N LEU A 146 0.95 5.27 -1.05
CA LEU A 146 0.57 5.31 0.36
C LEU A 146 0.35 6.75 0.82
N ALA A 147 -0.59 6.94 1.75
CA ALA A 147 -0.87 8.26 2.31
C ALA A 147 0.31 8.78 3.14
N ASP A 148 0.97 7.90 3.90
CA ASP A 148 2.15 8.20 4.68
C ASP A 148 2.97 6.93 4.98
N SER A 149 4.22 7.12 5.43
CA SER A 149 5.17 6.04 5.71
C SER A 149 4.85 5.21 6.96
N HIS A 150 4.05 5.74 7.91
CA HIS A 150 3.72 4.99 9.13
C HIS A 150 2.86 3.78 8.82
N VAL A 151 1.96 3.87 7.83
CA VAL A 151 1.12 2.73 7.43
C VAL A 151 1.98 1.57 6.92
N ALA A 152 2.99 1.86 6.09
CA ALA A 152 3.94 0.86 5.63
C ALA A 152 4.69 0.20 6.79
N HIS A 153 5.17 1.00 7.76
CA HIS A 153 5.87 0.47 8.93
C HIS A 153 5.01 -0.49 9.74
N VAL A 154 3.76 -0.11 10.05
CA VAL A 154 2.82 -0.96 10.81
C VAL A 154 2.59 -2.29 10.09
N VAL A 155 2.36 -2.26 8.77
CA VAL A 155 2.12 -3.47 7.98
C VAL A 155 3.38 -4.34 7.91
N ARG A 156 4.56 -3.75 7.68
CA ARG A 156 5.84 -4.46 7.62
C ARG A 156 6.16 -5.14 8.95
N ASP A 157 5.97 -4.43 10.06
CA ASP A 157 6.19 -4.98 11.40
C ASP A 157 5.22 -6.12 11.70
N ALA A 158 3.94 -6.00 11.30
CA ALA A 158 2.95 -7.07 11.46
C ALA A 158 3.33 -8.33 10.65
N VAL A 159 3.77 -8.16 9.40
CA VAL A 159 4.23 -9.26 8.55
C VAL A 159 5.48 -9.92 9.15
N ALA A 160 6.47 -9.12 9.55
CA ALA A 160 7.68 -9.62 10.19
C ALA A 160 7.32 -10.39 11.47
N HIS A 161 6.49 -9.84 12.34
CA HIS A 161 6.07 -10.49 13.57
C HIS A 161 5.34 -11.82 13.31
N SER A 162 4.48 -11.90 12.29
CA SER A 162 3.78 -13.15 11.94
C SER A 162 4.71 -14.29 11.49
N ALA A 163 5.87 -13.94 10.93
CA ALA A 163 6.91 -14.91 10.54
C ALA A 163 7.80 -15.33 11.72
N HIS A 164 7.87 -14.50 12.77
CA HIS A 164 8.56 -14.84 14.02
C HIS A 164 7.62 -15.67 14.91
N SER A 165 7.62 -16.99 14.72
CA SER A 165 7.04 -17.89 15.73
C SER A 165 7.89 -17.80 17.00
N PRO A 166 7.35 -17.42 18.17
CA PRO A 166 8.05 -17.65 19.41
C PRO A 166 8.25 -19.16 19.55
N ALA A 167 9.50 -19.56 19.85
CA ALA A 167 9.88 -20.95 20.08
C ALA A 167 9.21 -21.52 21.35
#